data_AF-A0A8T5H2E0-F1
#
_entry.id   AF-A0A8T5H2E0-F1
#
_cell.length_a   1.000
_cell.length_b   1.000
_cell.length_c   1.000
_cell.angle_alpha   90.00
_cell.angle_beta   90.00
_cell.angle_gamma   90.00
#
_symmetry.space_group_name_H-M   'P 1'
#
loop_
_entity.id
_entity.type
_entity.pdbx_description
1 polymer ?
#
loop_
_entity_poly.entity_id
_entity_poly.type
_entity_poly.pdbx_seq_one_letter_code
_entity_poly.pdbx_strand_id
1 'polypeptide(L)'
;MNFIFDWLVTYHIERNLLRCLPYLQEGRVVHHNGLPYMEGDENTHYSGLLIVAHPLATAPSQLADAEDVEQFEPVLDKAAFFSYLERVGKKDGAHFFDPQSKRVARVFELNNVPLKGLPWGQVLSTKLPKNFVYNDGRGVARADLGTKTRLAIKLPMKYPGLEIFQVKQSAYGRFGVGKVTHFTQEGLTKEFFFDFNGQNIEGVYRTYHHEAGSVQSAERRSTIDISQLPHVLQQELL
;
A
#
# COMPACT_ATOMS: atom_id res chain seq x y z
N MET A 1 -8.23 9.53 10.94
CA MET A 1 -7.15 8.66 10.39
C MET A 1 -6.90 8.87 8.89
N ASN A 2 -7.80 9.51 8.14
CA ASN A 2 -7.65 9.79 6.70
C ASN A 2 -6.30 10.39 6.23
N PHE A 3 -5.60 11.17 7.07
CA PHE A 3 -4.34 11.81 6.68
C PHE A 3 -3.20 10.83 6.38
N ILE A 4 -3.21 9.61 6.96
CA ILE A 4 -2.13 8.62 6.73
C ILE A 4 -2.13 8.19 5.27
N PHE A 5 -3.32 7.94 4.71
CA PHE A 5 -3.43 7.59 3.29
C PHE A 5 -2.87 8.70 2.41
N ASP A 6 -3.25 9.96 2.67
CA ASP A 6 -2.77 11.10 1.89
C ASP A 6 -1.25 11.28 2.03
N TRP A 7 -0.69 11.04 3.22
CA TRP A 7 0.75 11.03 3.44
C TRP A 7 1.44 9.92 2.65
N LEU A 8 0.87 8.71 2.63
CA LEU A 8 1.43 7.59 1.87
C LEU A 8 1.35 7.80 0.36
N VAL A 9 0.27 8.41 -0.14
CA VAL A 9 0.19 8.79 -1.55
C VAL A 9 1.24 9.83 -1.87
N THR A 10 1.39 10.86 -1.02
CA THR A 10 2.44 11.87 -1.17
C THR A 10 3.82 11.20 -1.16
N TYR A 11 4.09 10.28 -0.24
CA TYR A 11 5.34 9.52 -0.18
C TYR A 11 5.56 8.69 -1.45
N HIS A 12 4.51 8.04 -1.96
CA HIS A 12 4.59 7.22 -3.17
C HIS A 12 4.91 8.08 -4.41
N ILE A 13 4.39 9.31 -4.49
CA ILE A 13 4.72 10.28 -5.54
C ILE A 13 6.13 10.86 -5.36
N GLU A 14 6.46 11.37 -4.18
CA GLU A 14 7.69 12.14 -3.92
C GLU A 14 8.92 11.28 -3.67
N ARG A 15 8.79 9.96 -3.49
CA ARG A 15 9.91 9.04 -3.21
C ARG A 15 9.90 7.83 -4.13
N ASN A 16 8.82 7.07 -4.13
CA ASN A 16 8.77 5.80 -4.87
C ASN A 16 8.73 6.01 -6.39
N LEU A 17 7.90 6.93 -6.89
CA LEU A 17 7.87 7.28 -8.31
C LEU A 17 9.23 7.82 -8.76
N LEU A 18 9.85 8.72 -8.00
CA LEU A 18 11.18 9.26 -8.31
C LEU A 18 12.24 8.17 -8.50
N ARG A 19 12.24 7.13 -7.66
CA ARG A 19 13.13 5.96 -7.82
C ARG A 19 12.87 5.16 -9.09
N CYS A 20 11.66 5.22 -9.64
CA CYS A 20 11.27 4.52 -10.86
C CYS A 20 11.53 5.32 -12.14
N LEU A 21 11.57 6.66 -12.07
CA LEU A 21 11.71 7.52 -13.26
C LEU A 21 12.94 7.20 -14.14
N PRO A 22 14.12 6.88 -13.60
CA PRO A 22 15.27 6.48 -14.43
C PRO A 22 15.04 5.21 -15.27
N TYR A 23 14.05 4.40 -14.89
CA TYR A 23 13.67 3.15 -15.53
C TYR A 23 12.35 3.26 -16.29
N LEU A 24 11.86 4.47 -16.55
CA LEU A 24 10.64 4.69 -17.32
C LEU A 24 10.95 4.65 -18.82
N GLN A 25 10.32 3.73 -19.55
CA GLN A 25 10.40 3.62 -21.00
C GLN A 25 9.00 3.51 -21.59
N GLU A 26 8.66 4.40 -22.52
CA GLU A 26 7.37 4.38 -23.23
C GLU A 26 6.14 4.31 -22.29
N GLY A 27 6.21 5.01 -21.16
CA GLY A 27 5.13 5.02 -20.16
C GLY A 27 5.03 3.76 -19.30
N ARG A 28 6.08 2.93 -19.25
CA ARG A 28 6.17 1.74 -18.42
C ARG A 28 7.49 1.70 -17.66
N VAL A 29 7.44 1.29 -16.39
CA VAL A 29 8.65 1.02 -15.63
C VAL A 29 9.23 -0.33 -16.05
N VAL A 30 10.53 -0.36 -16.30
CA VAL A 30 11.25 -1.57 -16.71
C VAL A 30 12.16 -2.10 -15.60
N HIS A 31 12.41 -3.40 -15.63
CA HIS A 31 13.46 -4.08 -14.87
C HIS A 31 14.84 -3.58 -15.31
N HIS A 32 15.89 -3.92 -14.54
CA HIS A 32 17.28 -3.63 -14.92
C HIS A 32 17.73 -4.29 -16.24
N ASN A 33 17.05 -5.35 -16.68
CA ASN A 33 17.31 -6.01 -17.97
C ASN A 33 16.56 -5.35 -19.15
N GLY A 34 15.84 -4.25 -18.92
CA GLY A 34 15.11 -3.50 -19.94
C GLY A 34 13.70 -4.03 -20.26
N LEU A 35 13.26 -5.15 -19.67
CA LEU A 35 11.90 -5.66 -19.86
C LEU A 35 10.91 -4.92 -18.96
N PRO A 36 9.65 -4.67 -19.39
CA PRO A 36 8.64 -4.01 -18.56
C PRO A 36 8.20 -4.91 -17.40
N TYR A 37 7.94 -4.31 -16.24
CA TYR A 37 7.23 -5.00 -15.15
C TYR A 37 5.80 -5.34 -15.60
N MET A 38 5.40 -6.60 -15.47
CA MET A 38 4.05 -7.06 -15.72
C MET A 38 3.21 -7.01 -14.45
N GLU A 39 1.88 -6.91 -14.59
CA GLU A 39 1.00 -6.90 -13.40
C GLU A 39 1.21 -8.13 -12.52
N GLY A 40 1.48 -7.89 -11.25
CA GLY A 40 1.80 -8.93 -10.27
C GLY A 40 3.30 -9.15 -10.05
N ASP A 41 4.18 -8.66 -10.93
CA ASP A 41 5.63 -8.68 -10.71
C ASP A 41 6.01 -7.72 -9.58
N GLU A 42 7.02 -8.06 -8.78
CA GLU A 42 7.50 -7.18 -7.72
C GLU A 42 8.46 -6.12 -8.27
N ASN A 43 8.05 -4.85 -8.23
CA ASN A 43 8.90 -3.74 -8.64
C ASN A 43 10.02 -3.50 -7.61
N THR A 44 11.25 -3.86 -7.95
CA THR A 44 12.40 -3.84 -7.02
C THR A 44 13.03 -2.47 -6.82
N HIS A 45 12.53 -1.42 -7.48
CA HIS A 45 13.09 -0.06 -7.39
C HIS A 45 12.71 0.67 -6.10
N TYR A 46 11.70 0.18 -5.38
CA TYR A 46 11.30 0.71 -4.08
C TYR A 46 10.80 -0.42 -3.17
N SER A 47 10.63 -0.11 -1.88
CA SER A 47 10.14 -1.07 -0.89
C SER A 47 8.64 -0.94 -0.69
N GLY A 48 7.98 -2.09 -0.53
CA GLY A 48 6.61 -2.13 -0.03
C GLY A 48 6.54 -1.68 1.43
N LEU A 49 5.33 -1.35 1.88
CA LEU A 49 5.05 -0.92 3.24
C LEU A 49 3.70 -1.44 3.71
N LEU A 50 3.61 -1.80 4.99
CA LEU A 50 2.37 -2.17 5.66
C LEU A 50 2.24 -1.39 6.96
N ILE A 51 1.19 -0.59 7.10
CA ILE A 51 0.86 0.17 8.31
C ILE A 51 -0.47 -0.32 8.86
N VAL A 52 -0.47 -0.59 10.16
CA VAL A 52 -1.67 -0.87 10.96
C VAL A 52 -1.89 0.32 11.87
N ALA A 53 -2.97 1.06 11.64
CA ALA A 53 -3.33 2.20 12.47
C ALA A 53 -4.44 1.85 13.44
N HIS A 54 -4.18 2.01 14.73
CA HIS A 54 -5.17 1.84 15.80
C HIS A 54 -4.68 2.54 17.08
N PRO A 55 -5.57 3.10 17.92
CA PRO A 55 -5.18 3.63 19.23
C PRO A 55 -4.43 2.58 20.09
N LEU A 56 -3.30 2.96 20.73
CA LEU A 56 -2.40 2.03 21.41
C LEU A 56 -2.98 1.32 22.62
N ALA A 57 -4.00 1.89 23.27
CA ALA A 57 -4.53 1.40 24.54
C ALA A 57 -5.07 -0.05 24.49
N THR A 58 -5.21 -0.65 23.30
CA THR A 58 -5.89 -1.94 23.10
C THR A 58 -5.24 -2.90 22.09
N ALA A 59 -4.15 -2.51 21.42
CA ALA A 59 -3.83 -3.09 20.11
C ALA A 59 -2.59 -4.02 20.01
N PRO A 60 -1.45 -3.78 20.70
CA PRO A 60 -0.25 -4.57 20.42
C PRO A 60 -0.42 -6.05 20.77
N SER A 61 -0.89 -6.37 21.98
CA SER A 61 -0.94 -7.75 22.49
C SER A 61 -1.94 -8.68 21.80
N GLN A 62 -2.84 -8.15 20.96
CA GLN A 62 -3.79 -8.95 20.19
C GLN A 62 -3.37 -9.16 18.73
N LEU A 63 -2.42 -8.37 18.23
CA LEU A 63 -2.02 -8.32 16.83
C LEU A 63 -0.57 -8.78 16.61
N ALA A 64 0.27 -8.65 17.63
CA ALA A 64 1.67 -9.02 17.62
C ALA A 64 2.12 -9.46 19.01
N ASP A 65 3.14 -10.30 19.07
CA ASP A 65 3.77 -10.61 20.34
C ASP A 65 4.57 -9.40 20.83
N ALA A 66 4.55 -9.13 22.13
CA ALA A 66 5.18 -7.92 22.68
C ALA A 66 6.70 -7.85 22.41
N GLU A 67 7.34 -9.01 22.26
CA GLU A 67 8.76 -9.15 21.92
C GLU A 67 9.05 -8.73 20.46
N ASP A 68 8.04 -8.72 19.59
CA ASP A 68 8.16 -8.34 18.18
C ASP A 68 7.93 -6.85 17.93
N VAL A 69 7.61 -6.07 18.97
CA VAL A 69 7.32 -4.64 18.85
C VAL A 69 8.56 -3.83 19.22
N GLU A 70 9.12 -3.11 18.25
CA GLU A 70 10.20 -2.16 18.50
C GLU A 70 9.72 -0.96 19.34
N GLN A 71 10.65 -0.12 19.80
CA GLN A 71 10.31 1.07 20.57
C GLN A 71 9.44 2.04 19.75
N PHE A 72 8.37 2.53 20.37
CA PHE A 72 7.52 3.55 19.79
C PHE A 72 8.23 4.91 19.69
N GLU A 73 8.25 5.48 18.50
CA GLU A 73 8.86 6.76 18.19
C GLU A 73 7.80 7.79 17.77
N PRO A 74 7.97 9.09 18.11
CA PRO A 74 7.03 10.13 17.71
C PRO A 74 7.13 10.47 16.22
N VAL A 75 5.98 10.63 15.57
CA VAL A 75 5.82 11.05 14.16
C VAL A 75 4.74 12.13 14.09
N LEU A 76 5.10 13.31 14.60
CA LEU A 76 4.15 14.39 14.90
C LEU A 76 3.53 15.04 13.64
N ASP A 77 4.25 14.93 12.51
CA ASP A 77 3.90 15.50 11.22
C ASP A 77 4.35 14.61 10.05
N LYS A 78 4.02 15.05 8.83
CA LYS A 78 4.33 14.34 7.58
C LYS A 78 5.84 14.16 7.38
N ALA A 79 6.65 15.17 7.71
CA ALA A 79 8.09 15.13 7.49
C ALA A 79 8.74 14.11 8.43
N ALA A 80 8.41 14.13 9.72
CA ALA A 80 8.86 13.14 10.70
C ALA A 80 8.43 11.73 10.30
N PHE A 81 7.20 11.56 9.80
CA PHE A 81 6.71 10.28 9.30
C PHE A 81 7.52 9.78 8.09
N PHE A 82 7.84 10.64 7.13
CA PHE A 82 8.67 10.26 5.98
C PHE A 82 10.09 9.90 6.40
N SER A 83 10.70 10.69 7.29
CA SER A 83 12.01 10.40 7.86
C SER A 83 12.04 9.06 8.59
N TYR A 84 10.97 8.73 9.34
CA TYR A 84 10.82 7.42 9.94
C TYR A 84 10.85 6.32 8.88
N LEU A 85 9.99 6.39 7.84
CA LEU A 85 9.92 5.36 6.80
C LEU A 85 11.24 5.14 6.07
N GLU A 86 11.96 6.21 5.70
CA GLU A 86 13.28 6.10 5.06
C GLU A 86 14.32 5.44 5.98
N ARG A 87 14.30 5.77 7.27
CA ARG A 87 15.25 5.20 8.26
C ARG A 87 14.98 3.73 8.53
N VAL A 88 13.72 3.34 8.67
CA VAL A 88 13.39 1.92 8.96
C VAL A 88 13.68 1.05 7.72
N GLY A 89 13.58 1.64 6.52
CA GLY A 89 14.13 1.09 5.29
C GLY A 89 13.61 -0.31 4.94
N LYS A 90 14.39 -1.07 4.17
CA LYS A 90 14.08 -2.42 3.63
C LYS A 90 13.84 -3.52 4.68
N LYS A 91 13.61 -3.17 5.95
CA LYS A 91 13.32 -4.15 6.98
C LYS A 91 11.91 -4.70 6.78
N ASP A 92 11.81 -6.00 6.55
CA ASP A 92 10.53 -6.71 6.47
C ASP A 92 9.70 -6.49 7.74
N GLY A 93 8.38 -6.57 7.61
CA GLY A 93 7.45 -6.46 8.72
C GLY A 93 6.37 -5.40 8.46
N ALA A 94 5.78 -4.94 9.54
CA ALA A 94 4.72 -3.94 9.53
C ALA A 94 5.02 -2.80 10.49
N HIS A 95 4.24 -1.73 10.41
CA HIS A 95 4.36 -0.57 11.29
C HIS A 95 3.04 -0.34 12.01
N PHE A 96 3.07 -0.40 13.33
CA PHE A 96 1.93 -0.03 14.14
C PHE A 96 1.95 1.47 14.37
N PHE A 97 0.89 2.17 13.95
CA PHE A 97 0.75 3.61 14.09
C PHE A 97 -0.40 3.95 15.04
N ASP A 98 -0.10 4.74 16.07
CA ASP A 98 -1.12 5.33 16.93
C ASP A 98 -1.51 6.72 16.42
N PRO A 99 -2.72 6.90 15.88
CA PRO A 99 -3.19 8.20 15.45
C PRO A 99 -3.46 9.18 16.59
N GLN A 100 -3.70 8.71 17.82
CA GLN A 100 -3.98 9.57 18.97
C GLN A 100 -2.69 10.13 19.57
N SER A 101 -1.72 9.25 19.83
CA SER A 101 -0.42 9.67 20.38
C SER A 101 0.59 10.11 19.32
N LYS A 102 0.27 9.92 18.03
CA LYS A 102 1.15 10.17 16.88
C LYS A 102 2.50 9.47 17.02
N ARG A 103 2.45 8.17 17.32
CA ARG A 103 3.63 7.34 17.51
C ARG A 103 3.59 6.15 16.57
N VAL A 104 4.76 5.67 16.20
CA VAL A 104 4.91 4.50 15.33
C VAL A 104 5.96 3.56 15.88
N ALA A 105 5.74 2.26 15.75
CA ALA A 105 6.71 1.23 16.03
C ALA A 105 6.73 0.23 14.88
N ARG A 106 7.91 -0.33 14.58
CA ARG A 106 8.00 -1.48 13.70
C ARG A 106 7.58 -2.73 14.48
N VAL A 107 6.91 -3.62 13.78
CA VAL A 107 6.45 -4.92 14.27
C VAL A 107 6.96 -5.98 13.29
N PHE A 108 7.69 -6.98 13.78
CA PHE A 108 8.27 -8.02 12.92
C PHE A 108 7.18 -8.85 12.22
N GLU A 109 6.19 -9.33 12.98
CA GLU A 109 5.09 -10.12 12.45
C GLU A 109 3.74 -9.62 12.97
N LEU A 110 2.77 -9.55 12.04
CA LEU A 110 1.38 -9.34 12.39
C LEU A 110 0.60 -10.63 12.17
N ASN A 111 -0.01 -11.13 13.24
CA ASN A 111 -0.85 -12.30 13.16
C ASN A 111 -2.12 -11.99 12.34
N ASN A 112 -2.35 -12.76 11.27
CA ASN A 112 -3.67 -12.78 10.65
C ASN A 112 -4.61 -13.49 11.62
N VAL A 113 -5.72 -12.88 12.01
CA VAL A 113 -6.67 -13.63 12.85
C VAL A 113 -7.23 -14.78 12.03
N PRO A 114 -7.14 -16.02 12.52
CA PRO A 114 -7.77 -17.14 11.83
C PRO A 114 -9.28 -16.87 11.72
N LEU A 115 -9.76 -16.70 10.48
CA LEU A 115 -11.18 -16.87 10.19
C LEU A 115 -11.45 -18.37 10.23
N LYS A 116 -11.70 -18.92 11.42
CA LYS A 116 -12.12 -20.32 11.53
C LYS A 116 -13.35 -20.52 10.63
N GLY A 117 -13.24 -21.42 9.65
CA GLY A 117 -14.37 -21.88 8.83
C GLY A 117 -14.73 -21.06 7.58
N LEU A 118 -14.06 -19.93 7.27
CA LEU A 118 -14.36 -19.15 6.06
C LEU A 118 -13.29 -19.33 4.98
N PRO A 119 -13.64 -19.71 3.73
CA PRO A 119 -12.70 -19.73 2.63
C PRO A 119 -12.20 -18.30 2.37
N TRP A 120 -10.92 -18.02 2.64
CA TRP A 120 -10.34 -16.68 2.51
C TRP A 120 -10.57 -16.07 1.12
N GLY A 121 -10.50 -16.88 0.05
CA GLY A 121 -10.82 -16.43 -1.31
C GLY A 121 -12.27 -15.96 -1.48
N GLN A 122 -13.23 -16.53 -0.76
CA GLN A 122 -14.63 -16.08 -0.78
C GLN A 122 -14.77 -14.73 -0.05
N VAL A 123 -14.11 -14.58 1.10
CA VAL A 123 -14.11 -13.31 1.85
C VAL A 123 -13.49 -12.20 1.00
N LEU A 124 -12.31 -12.43 0.42
CA LEU A 124 -11.65 -11.46 -0.45
C LEU A 124 -12.52 -11.05 -1.65
N SER A 125 -13.24 -12.00 -2.27
CA SER A 125 -14.10 -11.69 -3.42
C SER A 125 -15.27 -10.75 -3.11
N THR A 126 -15.69 -10.68 -1.84
CA THR A 126 -16.75 -9.75 -1.39
C THR A 126 -16.21 -8.42 -0.85
N LYS A 127 -14.90 -8.34 -0.59
CA LYS A 127 -14.24 -7.22 0.09
C LYS A 127 -13.34 -6.40 -0.82
N LEU A 128 -13.02 -6.95 -1.99
CA LEU A 128 -12.17 -6.35 -3.01
C LEU A 128 -12.95 -6.16 -4.31
N PRO A 129 -12.76 -5.03 -5.03
CA PRO A 129 -13.27 -4.90 -6.38
C PRO A 129 -12.56 -5.87 -7.33
N LYS A 130 -13.21 -6.23 -8.45
CA LYS A 130 -12.65 -7.19 -9.42
C LYS A 130 -11.30 -6.77 -9.98
N ASN A 131 -11.10 -5.47 -10.16
CA ASN A 131 -9.87 -4.89 -10.67
C ASN A 131 -8.79 -4.69 -9.60
N PHE A 132 -8.96 -5.22 -8.38
CA PHE A 132 -7.98 -5.01 -7.33
C PHE A 132 -6.62 -5.66 -7.65
N VAL A 133 -6.60 -6.87 -8.19
CA VAL A 133 -5.34 -7.57 -8.46
C VAL A 133 -4.82 -7.27 -9.85
N TYR A 134 -5.71 -7.25 -10.84
CA TYR A 134 -5.40 -6.94 -12.22
C TYR A 134 -6.26 -5.77 -12.69
N ASN A 135 -5.67 -4.78 -13.35
CA ASN A 135 -6.40 -3.56 -13.68
C ASN A 135 -7.52 -3.78 -14.70
N ASP A 136 -7.41 -4.81 -15.55
CA ASP A 136 -8.43 -5.23 -16.51
C ASP A 136 -9.63 -5.96 -15.86
N GLY A 137 -9.57 -6.22 -14.55
CA GLY A 137 -10.63 -6.90 -13.83
C GLY A 137 -10.72 -8.41 -14.09
N ARG A 138 -9.72 -9.01 -14.74
CA ARG A 138 -9.68 -10.46 -14.92
C ARG A 138 -9.65 -11.16 -13.56
N GLY A 139 -10.43 -12.23 -13.43
CA GLY A 139 -10.52 -12.98 -12.19
C GLY A 139 -9.18 -13.60 -11.82
N VAL A 140 -8.84 -13.53 -10.53
CA VAL A 140 -7.67 -14.22 -9.98
C VAL A 140 -8.09 -15.65 -9.64
N ALA A 141 -7.27 -16.64 -9.98
CA ALA A 141 -7.56 -18.00 -9.54
C ALA A 141 -7.56 -18.05 -8.01
N ARG A 142 -8.53 -18.75 -7.41
CA ARG A 142 -8.68 -18.81 -5.95
C ARG A 142 -7.42 -19.35 -5.24
N ALA A 143 -6.60 -20.14 -5.94
CA ALA A 143 -5.31 -20.63 -5.45
C ALA A 143 -4.26 -19.51 -5.26
N ASP A 144 -4.31 -18.45 -6.09
CA ASP A 144 -3.38 -17.32 -6.03
C ASP A 144 -3.82 -16.27 -4.98
N LEU A 145 -5.11 -16.28 -4.61
CA LEU A 145 -5.68 -15.56 -3.47
C LEU A 145 -5.39 -16.30 -2.13
N GLY A 146 -4.12 -16.62 -1.90
CA GLY A 146 -3.72 -17.52 -0.83
C GLY A 146 -2.37 -17.15 -0.25
N THR A 147 -1.31 -17.80 -0.70
CA THR A 147 0.02 -17.72 -0.05
C THR A 147 0.66 -16.34 -0.18
N LYS A 148 0.73 -15.77 -1.38
CA LYS A 148 1.27 -14.43 -1.62
C LYS A 148 0.31 -13.32 -1.15
N THR A 149 -0.99 -13.52 -1.34
CA THR A 149 -2.03 -12.52 -1.04
C THR A 149 -2.41 -12.46 0.45
N ARG A 150 -2.38 -13.57 1.21
CA ARG A 150 -2.61 -13.57 2.68
C ARG A 150 -1.49 -12.86 3.45
N LEU A 151 -0.27 -12.89 2.90
CA LEU A 151 0.85 -12.12 3.42
C LEU A 151 0.75 -10.65 2.97
N ALA A 152 0.29 -10.40 1.74
CA ALA A 152 0.25 -9.07 1.14
C ALA A 152 -1.05 -8.27 1.35
N ILE A 153 -2.10 -8.84 1.93
CA ILE A 153 -3.37 -8.15 2.26
C ILE A 153 -3.79 -8.58 3.67
N LYS A 154 -3.67 -7.66 4.61
CA LYS A 154 -4.26 -7.79 5.94
C LYS A 154 -5.64 -7.12 5.89
N LEU A 155 -6.69 -7.84 6.29
CA LEU A 155 -8.04 -7.28 6.44
C LEU A 155 -8.43 -7.27 7.92
N PRO A 156 -8.76 -6.11 8.50
CA PRO A 156 -9.00 -5.98 9.94
C PRO A 156 -10.44 -6.34 10.34
N MET A 157 -10.97 -7.45 9.83
CA MET A 157 -12.40 -7.76 9.97
C MET A 157 -12.87 -8.07 11.39
N LYS A 158 -11.94 -8.35 12.32
CA LYS A 158 -12.26 -8.66 13.72
C LYS A 158 -11.95 -7.52 14.69
N TYR A 159 -11.36 -6.42 14.22
CA TYR A 159 -10.93 -5.31 15.07
C TYR A 159 -11.60 -4.02 14.60
N PRO A 160 -12.79 -3.69 15.14
CA PRO A 160 -13.45 -2.43 14.85
C PRO A 160 -12.51 -1.25 15.12
N GLY A 161 -12.44 -0.31 14.18
CA GLY A 161 -11.58 0.87 14.29
C GLY A 161 -10.12 0.66 13.90
N LEU A 162 -9.72 -0.57 13.52
CA LEU A 162 -8.40 -0.83 12.95
C LEU A 162 -8.42 -0.51 11.46
N GLU A 163 -7.48 0.32 11.03
CA GLU A 163 -7.28 0.71 9.64
C GLU A 163 -5.94 0.17 9.13
N ILE A 164 -5.92 -0.33 7.89
CA ILE A 164 -4.71 -0.90 7.29
C ILE A 164 -4.37 -0.12 6.04
N PHE A 165 -3.15 0.39 5.99
CA PHE A 165 -2.61 1.10 4.84
C PHE A 165 -1.43 0.33 4.26
N GLN A 166 -1.33 0.29 2.94
CA GLN A 166 -0.23 -0.42 2.29
C GLN A 166 0.30 0.39 1.12
N VAL A 167 1.61 0.31 0.91
CA VAL A 167 2.24 0.61 -0.37
C VAL A 167 2.67 -0.74 -0.94
N LYS A 168 1.97 -1.21 -1.98
CA LYS A 168 2.27 -2.50 -2.60
C LYS A 168 3.46 -2.35 -3.54
N GLN A 169 4.36 -3.32 -3.51
CA GLN A 169 5.47 -3.41 -4.45
C GLN A 169 5.06 -4.03 -5.79
N SER A 170 4.05 -4.90 -5.77
CA SER A 170 3.54 -5.58 -6.96
C SER A 170 3.04 -4.55 -7.98
N ALA A 171 3.62 -4.58 -9.18
CA ALA A 171 3.26 -3.75 -10.31
C ALA A 171 1.77 -3.86 -10.62
N TYR A 172 1.15 -2.70 -10.89
CA TYR A 172 -0.27 -2.58 -11.19
C TYR A 172 -0.47 -1.73 -12.44
N GLY A 173 -1.43 -2.11 -13.28
CA GLY A 173 -1.67 -1.46 -14.55
C GLY A 173 -0.52 -1.63 -15.53
N ARG A 174 -0.61 -0.86 -16.63
CA ARG A 174 0.43 -0.79 -17.66
C ARG A 174 1.69 -0.05 -17.17
N PHE A 175 1.54 0.84 -16.18
CA PHE A 175 2.62 1.71 -15.73
C PHE A 175 3.75 0.96 -15.01
N GLY A 176 3.44 -0.16 -14.33
CA GLY A 176 4.46 -1.02 -13.73
C GLY A 176 4.93 -0.59 -12.33
N VAL A 177 4.24 0.36 -11.71
CA VAL A 177 4.41 0.70 -10.28
C VAL A 177 3.23 0.14 -9.50
N GLY A 178 3.46 -0.21 -8.25
CA GLY A 178 2.40 -0.68 -7.38
C GLY A 178 1.46 0.43 -6.94
N LYS A 179 0.68 0.15 -5.89
CA LYS A 179 -0.41 1.03 -5.47
C LYS A 179 -0.43 1.26 -3.97
N VAL A 180 -0.98 2.40 -3.57
CA VAL A 180 -1.33 2.69 -2.18
C VAL A 180 -2.75 2.24 -1.93
N THR A 181 -3.01 1.53 -0.83
CA THR A 181 -4.33 1.00 -0.50
C THR A 181 -4.71 1.33 0.95
N HIS A 182 -6.00 1.53 1.20
CA HIS A 182 -6.57 1.69 2.53
C HIS A 182 -7.72 0.70 2.73
N PHE A 183 -7.61 -0.09 3.80
CA PHE A 183 -8.55 -1.12 4.20
C PHE A 183 -9.14 -0.81 5.58
N THR A 184 -10.44 -1.05 5.70
CA THR A 184 -11.16 -1.07 6.98
C THR A 184 -11.78 -2.45 7.18
N GLN A 185 -12.55 -2.64 8.25
CA GLN A 185 -13.34 -3.86 8.46
C GLN A 185 -14.29 -4.18 7.27
N GLU A 186 -14.68 -3.17 6.51
CA GLU A 186 -15.61 -3.31 5.39
C GLU A 186 -14.93 -3.82 4.12
N GLY A 187 -13.61 -3.69 4.00
CA GLY A 187 -12.84 -4.06 2.81
C GLY A 187 -11.97 -2.90 2.33
N LEU A 188 -11.66 -2.90 1.03
CA LEU A 188 -10.94 -1.78 0.41
C LEU A 188 -11.85 -0.55 0.41
N THR A 189 -11.33 0.59 0.86
CA THR A 189 -12.07 1.87 0.88
C THR A 189 -11.43 2.93 0.00
N LYS A 190 -10.10 2.89 -0.17
CA LYS A 190 -9.38 3.80 -1.07
C LYS A 190 -8.21 3.09 -1.73
N GLU A 191 -7.90 3.47 -2.96
CA GLU A 191 -6.61 3.16 -3.56
C GLU A 191 -6.10 4.33 -4.41
N PHE A 192 -4.78 4.35 -4.59
CA PHE A 192 -4.09 5.26 -5.49
C PHE A 192 -3.05 4.48 -6.29
N PHE A 193 -2.99 4.72 -7.59
CA PHE A 193 -1.98 4.12 -8.47
C PHE A 193 -1.61 5.08 -9.60
N PHE A 194 -0.50 4.79 -10.27
CA PHE A 194 -0.04 5.56 -11.41
C PHE A 194 -0.54 4.99 -12.73
N ASP A 195 -0.85 5.86 -13.67
CA ASP A 195 -1.23 5.53 -15.04
C ASP A 195 -0.46 6.44 -16.02
N PHE A 196 -0.48 6.09 -17.31
CA PHE A 196 0.14 6.89 -18.36
C PHE A 196 -0.80 7.03 -19.55
N ASN A 197 -1.17 8.28 -19.85
CA ASN A 197 -2.14 8.59 -20.91
C ASN A 197 -1.51 8.78 -22.30
N GLY A 198 -0.23 8.45 -22.46
CA GLY A 198 0.52 8.66 -23.71
C GLY A 198 1.38 9.92 -23.70
N GLN A 199 1.09 10.89 -22.82
CA GLN A 199 1.83 12.14 -22.72
C GLN A 199 2.33 12.39 -21.29
N ASN A 200 1.49 12.13 -20.30
CA ASN A 200 1.75 12.47 -18.90
C ASN A 200 1.53 11.26 -17.98
N ILE A 201 2.26 11.27 -16.86
CA ILE A 201 1.96 10.38 -15.74
C ILE A 201 0.77 10.96 -14.98
N GLU A 202 -0.22 10.11 -14.72
CA GLU A 202 -1.41 10.43 -13.95
C GLU A 202 -1.42 9.68 -12.63
N GLY A 203 -1.86 10.35 -11.58
CA GLY A 203 -2.29 9.71 -10.35
C GLY A 203 -3.79 9.42 -10.42
N VAL A 204 -4.16 8.15 -10.25
CA VAL A 204 -5.56 7.70 -10.25
C VAL A 204 -5.96 7.38 -8.82
N TYR A 205 -6.90 8.16 -8.28
CA TYR A 205 -7.50 7.93 -6.97
C TYR A 205 -8.84 7.25 -7.15
N ARG A 206 -9.07 6.15 -6.42
CA ARG A 206 -10.38 5.52 -6.33
C ARG A 206 -10.84 5.43 -4.89
N THR A 207 -12.10 5.72 -4.66
CA THR A 207 -12.79 5.51 -3.38
C THR A 207 -13.88 4.47 -3.56
N TYR A 208 -14.05 3.62 -2.56
CA TYR A 208 -14.97 2.48 -2.61
C TYR A 208 -15.99 2.58 -1.49
N HIS A 209 -17.25 2.31 -1.84
CA HIS A 209 -18.38 2.27 -0.92
C HIS A 209 -19.04 0.89 -0.99
N HIS A 210 -19.27 0.27 0.16
CA HIS A 210 -19.85 -1.07 0.27
C HIS A 210 -21.34 -0.94 0.61
N GLU A 211 -22.21 -1.18 -0.37
CA GLU A 211 -23.67 -1.09 -0.21
C GLU A 211 -24.34 -2.40 -0.64
N ALA A 212 -25.13 -3.00 0.26
CA ALA A 212 -26.01 -4.14 -0.02
C ALA A 212 -25.34 -5.33 -0.77
N GLY A 213 -24.07 -5.63 -0.47
CA GLY A 213 -23.32 -6.72 -1.09
C GLY A 213 -22.68 -6.36 -2.44
N SER A 214 -22.68 -5.09 -2.81
CA SER A 214 -21.98 -4.54 -3.97
C SER A 214 -20.90 -3.54 -3.56
N VAL A 215 -19.83 -3.45 -4.36
CA VAL A 215 -18.76 -2.47 -4.18
C VAL A 215 -18.89 -1.43 -5.29
N GLN A 216 -19.28 -0.21 -4.92
CA GLN A 216 -19.30 0.93 -5.83
C GLN A 216 -17.98 1.70 -5.75
N SER A 217 -17.57 2.33 -6.85
CA SER A 217 -16.33 3.09 -6.92
C SER A 217 -16.51 4.46 -7.56
N ALA A 218 -15.85 5.48 -7.00
CA ALA A 218 -15.65 6.77 -7.67
C ALA A 218 -14.17 6.92 -8.01
N GLU A 219 -13.86 7.43 -9.21
CA GLU A 219 -12.49 7.64 -9.70
C GLU A 219 -12.22 9.13 -9.93
N ARG A 220 -11.05 9.60 -9.52
CA ARG A 220 -10.52 10.93 -9.81
C ARG A 220 -9.10 10.80 -10.34
N ARG A 221 -8.80 11.50 -11.43
CA ARG A 221 -7.45 11.55 -12.02
C ARG A 221 -6.81 12.91 -11.80
N SER A 222 -5.49 12.93 -11.65
CA SER A 222 -4.70 14.15 -11.56
C SER A 222 -3.36 13.96 -12.27
N THR A 223 -3.01 14.89 -13.16
CA THR A 223 -1.68 14.92 -13.78
C THR A 223 -0.60 15.16 -12.71
N ILE A 224 0.49 14.41 -12.80
CA ILE A 224 1.64 14.55 -11.91
C ILE A 224 2.69 15.40 -12.61
N ASP A 225 2.93 16.59 -12.08
CA ASP A 225 4.01 17.46 -12.55
C ASP A 225 5.34 17.01 -11.96
N ILE A 226 6.10 16.25 -12.75
CA ILE A 226 7.40 15.70 -12.36
C ILE A 226 8.41 16.84 -12.07
N SER A 227 8.25 18.02 -12.69
CA SER A 227 9.16 19.16 -12.48
C SER A 227 9.05 19.77 -11.08
N GLN A 228 7.93 19.53 -10.39
CA GLN A 228 7.69 19.98 -9.02
C GLN A 228 8.14 18.96 -7.97
N LEU A 229 8.57 17.76 -8.38
CA LEU A 229 9.06 16.77 -7.44
C LEU A 229 10.44 17.16 -6.92
N PRO A 230 10.77 16.89 -5.64
CA PRO A 230 12.07 17.23 -5.09
C PRO A 230 13.19 16.64 -5.96
N HIS A 231 14.13 17.47 -6.42
CA HIS A 231 15.31 17.06 -7.20
C HIS A 231 16.30 16.15 -6.44
N VAL A 232 15.94 15.73 -5.22
CA VAL A 232 16.77 14.93 -4.33
C VAL A 232 16.58 13.47 -4.68
N LEU A 233 17.39 12.97 -5.62
CA LEU A 233 17.86 11.58 -5.71
C LEU A 233 18.94 11.36 -6.79
N GLN A 234 19.61 12.41 -7.28
CA GLN A 234 20.76 12.27 -8.19
C GLN A 234 22.13 12.14 -7.49
N GLN A 235 22.20 12.17 -6.16
CA GLN A 235 23.48 12.16 -5.42
C GLN A 235 23.81 10.87 -4.66
N GLU A 236 22.97 9.83 -4.68
CA GLU A 236 23.25 8.54 -3.98
C GLU A 236 23.59 7.37 -4.92
N LEU A 237 23.98 7.63 -6.18
CA LEU A 237 24.36 6.58 -7.14
C LEU A 237 25.67 6.88 -7.91
N LEU A 238 26.58 7.66 -7.32
CA LEU A 238 27.98 7.76 -7.77
C LEU A 238 28.92 7.11 -6.77
#